data_AF-A0AB34JEI4-F1
#
_entry.id   AF-A0AB34JEI4-F1
#
_cell.length_a   1.000
_cell.length_b   1.000
_cell.length_c   1.000
_cell.angle_alpha   90.00
_cell.angle_beta   90.00
_cell.angle_gamma   90.00
#
_symmetry.space_group_name_H-M   'P 1'
#
loop_
_entity.id
_entity.type
_entity.pdbx_description
1 polymer ?
#
loop_
_entity_poly.entity_id
_entity_poly.type
_entity_poly.pdbx_seq_one_letter_code
_entity_poly.pdbx_strand_id
1 'polypeptide(L)'
;MFPSLELLRSCDGLEISRDEVTMSPQRHARLASPPRRKGGHQRTSERADSTGKHGARSLPRRHREHACSSLRSAVFSRGRRGECADYEPLHSSSATNGVAMRCVFAALVLLLAVGVLVVLFVGLHFDLHGRNDVTLLSLTIAAMPSFTSTSSRPPPPPPPPPPPPPPSLPPPPLPPYIRTSGDQLVEQLNARFARGHPSNDLQAAGVLIRQFDGLEDQARPWEPCKAGQWCYIYHDRFATTMINQKQPLLYSRTAGGFVLNSAVTKVLCAYYADGGSQRKQCPSGVSEACIPGCARSCSDVRDFRGCSWPRDEFEQMMEQQQLLHAGGGHNEVIVDGQQWVDTLPHVIAAAVIVDNEKDTSTSRQAWAFTRKAHANFLQAFGLSVSDVPLVHYDMSANPPFRLVLN
;
A
#
# COMPACT_ATOMS: atom_id res chain seq x y z
N MET A 1 38.96 11.50 -53.50
CA MET A 1 38.26 10.59 -54.42
C MET A 1 36.86 10.38 -53.85
N PHE A 2 35.87 11.08 -54.40
CA PHE A 2 34.46 11.03 -53.96
C PHE A 2 33.79 9.74 -54.42
N PRO A 3 32.74 9.31 -53.72
CA PRO A 3 31.49 9.08 -54.43
C PRO A 3 30.31 9.85 -53.80
N SER A 4 29.74 10.68 -54.66
CA SER A 4 28.33 10.97 -54.90
C SER A 4 27.30 10.91 -53.76
N LEU A 5 26.83 12.10 -53.41
CA LEU A 5 25.53 12.42 -52.80
C LEU A 5 24.40 12.24 -53.85
N GLU A 6 23.44 11.37 -53.58
CA GLU A 6 22.09 11.43 -54.16
C GLU A 6 21.11 10.70 -53.23
N LEU A 7 20.19 11.44 -52.61
CA LEU A 7 18.78 11.10 -52.30
C LEU A 7 18.26 12.00 -51.17
N LEU A 8 17.85 13.21 -51.55
CA LEU A 8 16.83 13.99 -50.83
C LEU A 8 15.64 14.17 -51.77
N ARG A 9 14.57 13.42 -51.56
CA ARG A 9 13.24 13.72 -52.11
C ARG A 9 12.17 13.42 -51.07
N SER A 10 11.36 14.45 -50.85
CA SER A 10 9.94 14.42 -50.48
C SER A 10 9.56 13.94 -49.08
N CYS A 11 9.20 14.91 -48.23
CA CYS A 11 8.19 14.79 -47.17
C CYS A 11 7.49 16.16 -47.07
N ASP A 12 6.77 16.55 -48.12
CA ASP A 12 5.73 17.58 -48.03
C ASP A 12 4.39 16.90 -47.75
N GLY A 13 3.65 17.43 -46.76
CA GLY A 13 2.23 17.13 -46.57
C GLY A 13 1.89 16.41 -45.26
N LEU A 14 1.83 17.16 -44.16
CA LEU A 14 0.91 16.87 -43.06
C LEU A 14 0.47 18.18 -42.41
N GLU A 15 -0.62 18.71 -42.96
CA GLU A 15 -1.41 19.81 -42.41
C GLU A 15 -2.05 19.33 -41.10
N ILE A 16 -1.67 19.96 -39.99
CA ILE A 16 -2.28 19.72 -38.68
C ILE A 16 -3.53 20.60 -38.62
N SER A 17 -4.71 19.97 -38.76
CA SER A 17 -5.99 20.60 -38.44
C SER A 17 -6.01 20.95 -36.95
N ARG A 18 -6.05 22.26 -36.66
CA ARG A 18 -6.35 22.80 -35.33
C ARG A 18 -7.87 22.83 -35.17
N ASP A 19 -8.42 21.78 -34.57
CA ASP A 19 -9.79 21.84 -34.05
C ASP A 19 -9.78 22.47 -32.64
N GLU A 20 -10.39 23.64 -32.61
CA GLU A 20 -10.65 24.50 -31.48
C GLU A 20 -11.74 23.85 -30.60
N VAL A 21 -11.34 23.20 -29.50
CA VAL A 21 -12.29 22.68 -28.50
C VAL A 21 -12.72 23.84 -27.60
N THR A 22 -13.82 24.48 -27.98
CA THR A 22 -14.58 25.41 -27.15
C THR A 22 -15.11 24.68 -25.90
N MET A 23 -14.53 24.95 -24.74
CA MET A 23 -15.06 24.51 -23.45
C MET A 23 -16.32 25.32 -23.08
N SER A 24 -17.46 24.62 -23.03
CA SER A 24 -18.73 25.16 -22.52
C SER A 24 -18.75 25.14 -20.99
N PRO A 25 -19.19 26.23 -20.30
CA PRO A 25 -19.19 26.29 -18.86
C PRO A 25 -20.37 25.50 -18.27
N GLN A 26 -20.07 24.42 -17.54
CA GLN A 26 -21.05 23.69 -16.76
C GLN A 26 -21.54 24.56 -15.58
N ARG A 27 -22.86 24.73 -15.52
CA ARG A 27 -23.59 25.41 -14.46
C ARG A 27 -23.46 24.63 -13.15
N HIS A 28 -22.99 25.31 -12.10
CA HIS A 28 -23.08 24.85 -10.72
C HIS A 28 -24.56 24.81 -10.27
N ALA A 29 -25.10 23.61 -10.09
CA ALA A 29 -26.32 23.41 -9.32
C ALA A 29 -25.98 23.39 -7.82
N ARG A 30 -26.39 24.44 -7.10
CA ARG A 30 -26.40 24.48 -5.63
C ARG A 30 -27.48 23.52 -5.14
N LEU A 31 -27.08 22.42 -4.48
CA LEU A 31 -27.99 21.62 -3.68
C LEU A 31 -27.97 22.16 -2.23
N ALA A 32 -29.10 22.75 -1.84
CA ALA A 32 -29.36 23.19 -0.48
C ALA A 32 -29.55 21.98 0.43
N SER A 33 -28.86 21.97 1.57
CA SER A 33 -29.04 20.97 2.64
C SER A 33 -30.36 21.20 3.38
N PRO A 34 -31.11 20.14 3.76
CA PRO A 34 -32.28 20.27 4.61
C PRO A 34 -31.87 20.47 6.10
N PRO A 35 -32.71 21.15 6.92
CA PRO A 35 -32.37 21.49 8.29
C PRO A 35 -32.45 20.29 9.25
N ARG A 36 -31.48 20.24 10.17
CA ARG A 36 -31.42 19.35 11.34
C ARG A 36 -32.67 19.46 12.21
N ARG A 37 -33.36 18.34 12.42
CA ARG A 37 -34.34 18.18 13.50
C ARG A 37 -33.60 17.85 14.80
N LYS A 38 -33.69 18.75 15.78
CA LYS A 38 -33.33 18.50 17.18
C LYS A 38 -34.51 17.83 17.89
N GLY A 39 -34.24 16.73 18.58
CA GLY A 39 -35.10 16.07 19.58
C GLY A 39 -34.34 14.83 20.02
N GLY A 40 -33.79 14.72 21.23
CA GLY A 40 -34.34 15.12 22.50
C GLY A 40 -35.18 13.95 23.04
N HIS A 41 -34.52 12.90 23.54
CA HIS A 41 -35.19 11.88 24.34
C HIS A 41 -34.39 11.52 25.59
N GLN A 42 -35.10 11.73 26.70
CA GLN A 42 -34.70 11.50 28.08
C GLN A 42 -34.55 10.00 28.38
N ARG A 43 -33.63 9.73 29.30
CA ARG A 43 -33.56 8.52 30.12
C ARG A 43 -34.89 8.31 30.85
N THR A 44 -35.37 7.07 30.84
CA THR A 44 -36.02 6.48 32.01
C THR A 44 -35.37 5.13 32.29
N SER A 45 -34.81 5.04 33.49
CA SER A 45 -34.47 3.80 34.17
C SER A 45 -35.75 3.16 34.68
N GLU A 46 -35.94 1.86 34.47
CA GLU A 46 -36.76 1.08 35.39
C GLU A 46 -36.24 -0.36 35.46
N ARG A 47 -36.17 -0.81 36.71
CA ARG A 47 -35.66 -2.08 37.21
C ARG A 47 -36.87 -2.79 37.80
N ALA A 48 -37.16 -4.01 37.39
CA ALA A 48 -37.93 -4.93 38.23
C ALA A 48 -37.70 -6.40 37.84
N ASP A 49 -37.55 -7.19 38.89
CA ASP A 49 -37.30 -8.62 38.98
C ASP A 49 -38.40 -9.54 38.44
N SER A 50 -37.99 -10.80 38.30
CA SER A 50 -38.66 -12.01 38.83
C SER A 50 -39.25 -13.02 37.84
N THR A 51 -38.61 -14.21 37.88
CA THR A 51 -39.20 -15.56 37.99
C THR A 51 -40.40 -15.97 37.16
N GLY A 52 -40.28 -17.10 36.45
CA GLY A 52 -41.44 -17.90 36.04
C GLY A 52 -41.13 -19.06 35.10
N LYS A 53 -40.86 -20.24 35.66
CA LYS A 53 -40.90 -21.54 34.96
C LYS A 53 -42.33 -21.91 34.58
N HIS A 54 -42.44 -22.63 33.46
CA HIS A 54 -43.34 -23.76 33.12
C HIS A 54 -44.18 -23.57 31.85
N GLY A 55 -44.23 -24.65 31.05
CA GLY A 55 -45.40 -24.95 30.23
C GLY A 55 -45.11 -25.29 28.78
N ALA A 56 -44.78 -26.56 28.53
CA ALA A 56 -44.87 -27.18 27.21
C ALA A 56 -46.31 -27.08 26.65
N ARG A 57 -46.45 -26.77 25.36
CA ARG A 57 -47.60 -27.17 24.54
C ARG A 57 -47.20 -27.27 23.06
N SER A 58 -47.11 -28.51 22.62
CA SER A 58 -47.09 -28.96 21.23
C SER A 58 -48.43 -28.68 20.54
N LEU A 59 -48.40 -28.12 19.33
CA LEU A 59 -49.47 -28.26 18.33
C LEU A 59 -48.87 -28.38 16.91
N PRO A 60 -49.51 -29.10 15.98
CA PRO A 60 -48.85 -29.61 14.77
C PRO A 60 -49.30 -28.93 13.45
N ARG A 61 -48.50 -29.22 12.42
CA ARG A 61 -48.84 -29.37 10.99
C ARG A 61 -49.45 -28.19 10.23
N ARG A 62 -48.72 -27.76 9.18
CA ARG A 62 -49.25 -27.65 7.81
C ARG A 62 -48.13 -27.85 6.79
N HIS A 63 -48.16 -29.01 6.11
CA HIS A 63 -47.47 -29.26 4.85
C HIS A 63 -48.15 -28.45 3.75
N ARG A 64 -47.36 -27.88 2.83
CA ARG A 64 -47.83 -27.39 1.54
C ARG A 64 -47.06 -28.15 0.46
N GLU A 65 -47.74 -29.13 -0.11
CA GLU A 65 -47.32 -29.85 -1.31
C GLU A 65 -47.53 -28.94 -2.53
N HIS A 66 -46.55 -28.88 -3.42
CA HIS A 66 -46.75 -28.36 -4.77
C HIS A 66 -46.69 -29.53 -5.76
N ALA A 67 -47.76 -29.61 -6.54
CA ALA A 67 -48.11 -30.67 -7.44
C ALA A 67 -47.22 -30.74 -8.67
N CYS A 68 -47.02 -31.97 -9.13
CA CYS A 68 -46.48 -32.37 -10.42
C CYS A 68 -47.67 -32.56 -11.38
N SER A 69 -47.65 -31.92 -12.56
CA SER A 69 -48.58 -32.24 -13.65
C SER A 69 -47.83 -32.39 -14.98
N SER A 70 -47.90 -33.61 -15.47
CA SER A 70 -47.53 -34.10 -16.80
C SER A 70 -48.24 -33.36 -17.94
N LEU A 71 -47.56 -33.21 -19.08
CA LEU A 71 -48.19 -33.22 -20.41
C LEU A 71 -47.20 -33.74 -21.47
N ARG A 72 -47.79 -34.42 -22.46
CA ARG A 72 -47.21 -35.43 -23.35
C ARG A 72 -46.56 -34.85 -24.61
N SER A 73 -45.68 -35.69 -25.18
CA SER A 73 -45.30 -35.90 -26.58
C SER A 73 -46.03 -35.11 -27.67
N ALA A 74 -45.28 -34.57 -28.64
CA ALA A 74 -45.47 -34.89 -30.07
C ALA A 74 -44.31 -34.43 -31.00
N VAL A 75 -43.97 -35.33 -31.93
CA VAL A 75 -43.63 -35.12 -33.35
C VAL A 75 -42.20 -34.73 -33.78
N PHE A 76 -41.64 -35.70 -34.49
CA PHE A 76 -40.50 -35.72 -35.39
C PHE A 76 -40.69 -34.80 -36.61
N SER A 77 -39.70 -34.00 -36.99
CA SER A 77 -39.48 -33.63 -38.39
C SER A 77 -38.01 -33.31 -38.70
N ARG A 78 -37.55 -33.91 -39.81
CA ARG A 78 -36.23 -33.79 -40.44
C ARG A 78 -35.98 -32.36 -40.96
N GLY A 79 -34.73 -31.90 -40.96
CA GLY A 79 -34.38 -30.70 -41.73
C GLY A 79 -32.90 -30.30 -41.73
N ARG A 80 -32.17 -30.84 -42.73
CA ARG A 80 -31.05 -30.25 -43.50
C ARG A 80 -29.69 -29.93 -42.83
N ARG A 81 -28.68 -30.51 -43.50
CA ARG A 81 -27.26 -30.13 -43.53
C ARG A 81 -27.11 -28.70 -44.08
N GLY A 82 -26.19 -27.95 -43.52
CA GLY A 82 -25.56 -26.77 -44.13
C GLY A 82 -24.09 -26.77 -43.74
N GLU A 83 -23.23 -26.86 -44.75
CA GLU A 83 -21.77 -26.77 -44.67
C GLU A 83 -21.33 -25.42 -44.08
N CYS A 84 -20.34 -25.43 -43.19
CA CYS A 84 -19.59 -24.23 -42.83
C CYS A 84 -18.23 -24.31 -43.53
N ALA A 85 -17.96 -23.28 -44.34
CA ALA A 85 -16.76 -23.09 -45.11
C ALA A 85 -15.54 -22.84 -44.21
N ASP A 86 -14.43 -23.47 -44.59
CA ASP A 86 -13.08 -23.18 -44.11
C ASP A 86 -12.67 -21.75 -44.47
N TYR A 87 -12.17 -21.01 -43.49
CA TYR A 87 -11.51 -19.72 -43.67
C TYR A 87 -10.04 -19.88 -43.26
N GLU A 88 -9.14 -19.90 -44.25
CA GLU A 88 -7.70 -19.75 -44.03
C GLU A 88 -7.37 -18.33 -43.52
N PRO A 89 -6.53 -18.17 -42.49
CA PRO A 89 -6.02 -16.86 -42.12
C PRO A 89 -4.75 -16.53 -42.92
N LEU A 90 -4.85 -15.46 -43.71
CA LEU A 90 -3.74 -14.77 -44.39
C LEU A 90 -2.69 -14.29 -43.37
N HIS A 91 -1.46 -14.79 -43.52
CA HIS A 91 -0.26 -14.24 -42.89
C HIS A 91 -0.01 -12.80 -43.39
N SER A 92 -0.18 -11.82 -42.50
CA SER A 92 0.21 -10.43 -42.73
C SER A 92 1.64 -10.17 -42.24
N SER A 93 2.46 -9.68 -43.16
CA SER A 93 3.89 -9.48 -43.06
C SER A 93 4.29 -8.38 -42.07
N SER A 94 5.12 -8.76 -41.09
CA SER A 94 5.82 -7.85 -40.16
C SER A 94 7.00 -7.17 -40.87
N ALA A 95 6.79 -5.98 -41.44
CA ALA A 95 7.86 -5.17 -42.04
C ALA A 95 7.95 -3.72 -41.51
N THR A 96 7.12 -3.30 -40.55
CA THR A 96 7.06 -1.89 -40.10
C THR A 96 7.89 -1.56 -38.84
N ASN A 97 8.45 -2.55 -38.14
CA ASN A 97 9.15 -2.31 -36.87
C ASN A 97 10.59 -1.77 -37.02
N GLY A 98 11.18 -1.80 -38.22
CA GLY A 98 12.57 -1.36 -38.44
C GLY A 98 12.77 0.16 -38.45
N VAL A 99 11.74 0.93 -38.82
CA VAL A 99 11.85 2.40 -38.97
C VAL A 99 11.72 3.10 -37.62
N ALA A 100 10.77 2.66 -36.79
CA ALA A 100 10.55 3.23 -35.46
C ALA A 100 11.79 3.07 -34.56
N MET A 101 12.46 1.91 -34.62
CA MET A 101 13.64 1.64 -33.80
C MET A 101 14.85 2.49 -34.18
N ARG A 102 14.99 2.85 -35.46
CA ARG A 102 16.05 3.74 -35.95
C ARG A 102 15.87 5.18 -35.48
N CYS A 103 14.64 5.67 -35.44
CA CYS A 103 14.34 7.02 -34.93
C CYS A 103 14.60 7.15 -33.42
N VAL A 104 14.24 6.12 -32.63
CA VAL A 104 14.50 6.09 -31.18
C VAL A 104 16.01 6.08 -30.89
N PHE A 105 16.78 5.31 -31.66
CA PHE A 105 18.23 5.24 -31.48
C PHE A 105 18.92 6.58 -31.83
N ALA A 106 18.48 7.24 -32.90
CA ALA A 106 19.01 8.56 -33.28
C ALA A 106 18.71 9.63 -32.22
N ALA A 107 17.49 9.62 -31.63
CA ALA A 107 17.12 10.55 -30.56
C ALA A 107 17.96 10.34 -29.28
N LEU A 108 18.24 9.09 -28.91
CA LEU A 108 19.10 8.75 -27.77
C LEU A 108 20.54 9.23 -27.96
N VAL A 109 21.11 9.04 -29.15
CA VAL A 109 22.46 9.52 -29.47
C VAL A 109 22.54 11.06 -29.40
N LEU A 110 21.51 11.75 -29.88
CA LEU A 110 21.44 13.22 -29.82
C LEU A 110 21.37 13.72 -28.36
N LEU A 111 20.55 13.08 -27.52
CA LEU A 111 20.43 13.45 -26.10
C LEU A 111 21.74 13.24 -25.33
N LEU A 112 22.46 12.15 -25.61
CA LEU A 112 23.77 11.89 -25.01
C LEU A 112 24.80 12.95 -25.45
N ALA A 113 24.82 13.31 -26.73
CA ALA A 113 25.73 14.35 -27.24
C ALA A 113 25.46 15.72 -26.60
N VAL A 114 24.19 16.10 -26.43
CA VAL A 114 23.80 17.33 -25.72
C VAL A 114 24.20 17.28 -24.25
N GLY A 115 23.98 16.15 -23.57
CA GLY A 115 24.38 15.97 -22.17
C GLY A 115 25.89 16.15 -21.95
N VAL A 116 26.71 15.57 -22.83
CA VAL A 116 28.17 15.73 -22.79
C VAL A 116 28.58 17.20 -23.01
N LEU A 117 27.95 17.89 -23.96
CA LEU A 117 28.21 19.32 -24.21
C LEU A 117 27.88 20.19 -22.99
N VAL A 118 26.77 19.92 -22.28
CA VAL A 118 26.39 20.65 -21.06
C VAL A 118 27.41 20.43 -19.95
N VAL A 119 27.86 19.19 -19.72
CA VAL A 119 28.88 18.90 -18.69
C VAL A 119 30.20 19.62 -18.99
N LEU A 120 30.65 19.61 -20.25
CA LEU A 120 31.85 20.32 -20.67
C LEU A 120 31.71 21.83 -20.50
N PHE A 121 30.55 22.40 -20.85
CA PHE A 121 30.29 23.83 -20.71
C PHE A 121 30.27 24.26 -19.24
N VAL A 122 29.62 23.49 -18.35
CA VAL A 122 29.60 23.76 -16.90
C VAL A 122 30.99 23.61 -16.28
N GLY A 123 31.75 22.58 -16.68
CA GLY A 123 33.13 22.39 -16.22
C GLY A 123 34.04 23.54 -16.61
N LEU A 124 33.99 23.99 -17.88
CA LEU A 124 34.75 25.15 -18.36
C LEU A 124 34.35 26.46 -17.67
N HIS A 125 33.07 26.60 -17.31
CA HIS A 125 32.59 27.81 -16.62
C HIS A 125 33.03 27.88 -15.16
N PHE A 126 33.22 26.73 -14.49
CA PHE A 126 33.75 26.65 -13.12
C PHE A 126 35.25 26.92 -13.07
N ASP A 127 36.04 26.43 -14.04
CA ASP A 127 37.49 26.68 -14.08
C ASP A 127 37.83 28.16 -14.34
N LEU A 128 36.97 28.88 -15.07
CA LEU A 128 37.15 30.30 -15.35
C LEU A 128 36.75 31.24 -14.21
N HIS A 129 36.11 30.75 -13.13
CA HIS A 129 35.72 31.56 -11.97
C HIS A 129 36.33 31.07 -10.64
N GLY A 130 37.14 29.99 -10.66
CA GLY A 130 37.75 29.35 -9.48
C GLY A 130 39.05 29.96 -8.97
N ARG A 131 39.31 31.26 -9.18
CA ARG A 131 40.40 31.98 -8.52
C ARG A 131 39.89 33.33 -8.04
N ASN A 132 39.31 33.38 -6.84
CA ASN A 132 39.24 34.59 -6.01
C ASN A 132 39.09 34.19 -4.53
N ASP A 133 40.17 34.45 -3.79
CA ASP A 133 40.27 34.85 -2.39
C ASP A 133 39.37 34.19 -1.32
N VAL A 134 39.97 33.26 -0.57
CA VAL A 134 39.57 32.94 0.79
C VAL A 134 40.21 33.96 1.73
N THR A 135 39.52 35.07 1.98
CA THR A 135 39.91 36.06 2.99
C THR A 135 39.52 35.58 4.37
N LEU A 136 40.52 35.24 5.18
CA LEU A 136 40.45 35.01 6.62
C LEU A 136 39.96 36.28 7.33
N LEU A 137 38.73 36.27 7.86
CA LEU A 137 38.28 37.23 8.87
C LEU A 137 38.28 36.57 10.24
N SER A 138 39.34 36.85 11.01
CA SER A 138 39.36 36.69 12.46
C SER A 138 38.52 37.79 13.09
N LEU A 139 37.48 37.43 13.85
CA LEU A 139 36.80 38.35 14.76
C LEU A 139 36.90 37.84 16.19
N THR A 140 37.83 38.45 16.92
CA THR A 140 37.91 38.48 18.38
C THR A 140 36.83 39.44 18.90
N ILE A 141 35.92 38.95 19.75
CA ILE A 141 35.15 39.81 20.66
C ILE A 141 35.33 39.27 22.07
N ALA A 142 36.16 39.98 22.83
CA ALA A 142 36.24 39.89 24.27
C ALA A 142 35.13 40.75 24.88
N ALA A 143 34.30 40.17 25.75
CA ALA A 143 33.46 40.91 26.68
C ALA A 143 33.24 40.05 27.92
N MET A 144 34.00 40.35 28.98
CA MET A 144 33.77 39.80 30.31
C MET A 144 32.76 40.67 31.07
N PRO A 145 31.72 40.10 31.68
CA PRO A 145 30.98 40.77 32.73
C PRO A 145 31.59 40.49 34.11
N SER A 146 31.69 41.56 34.89
CA SER A 146 32.13 41.60 36.29
C SER A 146 31.30 40.67 37.18
N PHE A 147 31.97 39.75 37.87
CA PHE A 147 31.36 38.92 38.90
C PHE A 147 31.31 39.67 40.24
N THR A 148 30.10 39.96 40.71
CA THR A 148 29.82 40.33 42.09
C THR A 148 29.96 39.10 42.99
N SER A 149 30.93 39.13 43.90
CA SER A 149 31.19 38.07 44.87
C SER A 149 30.14 38.11 45.99
N THR A 150 29.07 37.34 45.85
CA THR A 150 28.18 36.99 46.95
C THR A 150 28.70 35.74 47.63
N SER A 151 29.07 35.88 48.91
CA SER A 151 29.45 34.80 49.83
C SER A 151 28.33 33.75 49.91
N SER A 152 28.40 32.72 49.08
CA SER A 152 27.47 31.60 49.05
C SER A 152 27.93 30.50 50.00
N ARG A 153 26.98 29.99 50.79
CA ARG A 153 27.13 28.76 51.57
C ARG A 153 27.66 27.64 50.66
N PRO A 154 28.53 26.75 51.15
CA PRO A 154 28.95 25.58 50.40
C PRO A 154 27.71 24.81 49.92
N PRO A 155 27.61 24.49 48.62
CA PRO A 155 26.48 23.74 48.10
C PRO A 155 26.42 22.37 48.79
N PRO A 156 25.21 21.87 49.09
CA PRO A 156 25.05 20.52 49.62
C PRO A 156 25.71 19.51 48.66
N PRO A 157 26.31 18.43 49.19
CA PRO A 157 26.92 17.40 48.36
C PRO A 157 25.90 16.89 47.33
N PRO A 158 26.31 16.66 46.07
CA PRO A 158 25.41 16.15 45.06
C PRO A 158 24.80 14.83 45.55
N PRO A 159 23.49 14.59 45.32
CA PRO A 159 22.89 13.31 45.65
C PRO A 159 23.67 12.19 44.95
N PRO A 160 23.84 11.03 45.61
CA PRO A 160 24.52 9.89 45.00
C PRO A 160 23.83 9.56 43.67
N PRO A 161 24.59 9.18 42.63
CA PRO A 161 24.00 8.80 41.36
C PRO A 161 22.99 7.68 41.59
N PRO A 162 21.80 7.73 40.95
CA PRO A 162 20.83 6.66 41.07
C PRO A 162 21.50 5.33 40.66
N PRO A 163 21.20 4.23 41.35
CA PRO A 163 21.73 2.93 40.97
C PRO A 163 21.39 2.65 39.50
N PRO A 164 22.31 2.00 38.74
CA PRO A 164 22.03 1.65 37.36
C PRO A 164 20.73 0.84 37.29
N PRO A 165 19.87 1.10 36.30
CA PRO A 165 18.65 0.32 36.13
C PRO A 165 19.03 -1.16 36.02
N PRO A 166 18.25 -2.06 36.64
CA PRO A 166 18.51 -3.49 36.51
C PRO A 166 18.53 -3.87 35.03
N PRO A 167 19.37 -4.84 34.62
CA PRO A 167 19.37 -5.32 33.24
C PRO A 167 17.94 -5.70 32.85
N SER A 168 17.47 -5.19 31.72
CA SER A 168 16.20 -5.58 31.14
C SER A 168 16.18 -7.10 31.00
N LEU A 169 15.14 -7.73 31.56
CA LEU A 169 14.96 -9.17 31.39
C LEU A 169 14.94 -9.51 29.89
N PRO A 170 15.53 -10.64 29.49
CA PRO A 170 15.41 -11.08 28.10
C PRO A 170 13.93 -11.18 27.73
N PRO A 171 13.54 -10.75 26.51
CA PRO A 171 12.17 -10.86 26.07
C PRO A 171 11.71 -12.32 26.18
N PRO A 172 10.45 -12.57 26.58
CA PRO A 172 9.93 -13.93 26.67
C PRO A 172 10.11 -14.64 25.32
N PRO A 173 10.39 -15.96 25.32
CA PRO A 173 10.48 -16.71 24.08
C PRO A 173 9.17 -16.53 23.30
N LEU A 174 9.30 -16.22 22.01
CA LEU A 174 8.15 -16.08 21.13
C LEU A 174 7.31 -17.38 21.19
N PRO A 175 5.97 -17.27 21.23
CA PRO A 175 5.12 -18.45 21.23
C PRO A 175 5.44 -19.33 20.01
N PRO A 176 5.43 -20.67 20.15
CA PRO A 176 5.69 -21.56 19.02
C PRO A 176 4.74 -21.23 17.87
N TYR A 177 5.28 -21.19 16.66
CA TYR A 177 4.52 -20.95 15.43
C TYR A 177 3.35 -21.95 15.37
N ILE A 178 2.13 -21.49 15.63
CA ILE A 178 0.95 -22.35 15.52
C ILE A 178 0.73 -22.60 14.03
N ARG A 179 1.12 -23.78 13.55
CA ARG A 179 0.92 -24.20 12.17
C ARG A 179 -0.57 -24.27 11.88
N THR A 180 -1.07 -23.23 11.23
CA THR A 180 -2.38 -23.23 10.60
C THR A 180 -2.18 -23.82 9.21
N SER A 181 -3.02 -24.76 8.77
CA SER A 181 -2.88 -25.26 7.39
C SER A 181 -3.14 -24.13 6.39
N GLY A 182 -2.59 -24.24 5.18
CA GLY A 182 -2.82 -23.24 4.13
C GLY A 182 -4.30 -22.99 3.86
N ASP A 183 -5.12 -24.04 3.85
CA ASP A 183 -6.57 -23.93 3.67
C ASP A 183 -7.26 -23.20 4.83
N GLN A 184 -6.88 -23.52 6.07
CA GLN A 184 -7.40 -22.84 7.26
C GLN A 184 -7.01 -21.35 7.26
N LEU A 185 -5.79 -21.02 6.82
CA LEU A 185 -5.38 -19.62 6.69
C LEU A 185 -6.22 -18.90 5.65
N VAL A 186 -6.40 -19.49 4.47
CA VAL A 186 -7.23 -18.90 3.40
C VAL A 186 -8.68 -18.69 3.88
N GLU A 187 -9.26 -19.64 4.60
CA GLU A 187 -10.58 -19.49 5.22
C GLU A 187 -10.62 -18.33 6.21
N GLN A 188 -9.61 -18.21 7.09
CA GLN A 188 -9.49 -17.10 8.03
C GLN A 188 -9.36 -15.74 7.32
N LEU A 189 -8.52 -15.65 6.28
CA LEU A 189 -8.34 -14.42 5.51
C LEU A 189 -9.65 -13.99 4.82
N ASN A 190 -10.35 -14.94 4.20
CA ASN A 190 -11.64 -14.68 3.56
C ASN A 190 -12.71 -14.27 4.58
N ALA A 191 -12.73 -14.90 5.76
CA ALA A 191 -13.66 -14.56 6.83
C ALA A 191 -13.38 -13.15 7.40
N ARG A 192 -12.11 -12.78 7.57
CA ARG A 192 -11.70 -11.43 7.99
C ARG A 192 -12.04 -10.38 6.94
N PHE A 193 -11.78 -10.67 5.67
CA PHE A 193 -12.13 -9.78 4.56
C PHE A 193 -13.64 -9.52 4.50
N ALA A 194 -14.45 -10.58 4.56
CA ALA A 194 -15.91 -10.49 4.47
C ALA A 194 -16.55 -9.79 5.68
N ARG A 195 -16.03 -10.00 6.90
CA ARG A 195 -16.58 -9.38 8.12
C ARG A 195 -15.92 -8.06 8.49
N GLY A 196 -14.89 -7.63 7.74
CA GLY A 196 -14.13 -6.42 8.05
C GLY A 196 -15.00 -5.16 8.12
N HIS A 197 -14.83 -4.38 9.18
CA HIS A 197 -15.53 -3.12 9.41
C HIS A 197 -14.58 -2.10 10.06
N PRO A 198 -14.90 -0.80 10.07
CA PRO A 198 -14.10 0.17 10.84
C PRO A 198 -13.93 -0.30 12.28
N SER A 199 -12.70 -0.40 12.76
CA SER A 199 -12.38 -0.85 14.10
C SER A 199 -10.92 -0.54 14.44
N ASN A 200 -10.62 -0.23 15.69
CA ASN A 200 -9.26 -0.14 16.20
C ASN A 200 -8.58 -1.51 16.42
N ASP A 201 -9.33 -2.62 16.30
CA ASP A 201 -8.76 -3.97 16.29
C ASP A 201 -8.46 -4.41 14.85
N LEU A 202 -7.18 -4.63 14.55
CA LEU A 202 -6.72 -5.03 13.21
C LEU A 202 -7.30 -6.37 12.74
N GLN A 203 -7.66 -7.28 13.66
CA GLN A 203 -8.29 -8.55 13.30
C GLN A 203 -9.75 -8.35 12.87
N ALA A 204 -10.45 -7.39 13.48
CA ALA A 204 -11.82 -6.99 13.13
C ALA A 204 -11.87 -6.07 11.91
N ALA A 205 -10.81 -5.30 11.65
CA ALA A 205 -10.75 -4.32 10.57
C ALA A 205 -10.76 -4.92 9.16
N GLY A 206 -10.09 -6.06 8.97
CA GLY A 206 -9.91 -6.67 7.65
C GLY A 206 -8.62 -7.47 7.56
N VAL A 207 -7.97 -7.46 6.39
CA VAL A 207 -6.68 -8.09 6.13
C VAL A 207 -5.65 -7.02 5.79
N LEU A 208 -4.48 -7.07 6.44
CA LEU A 208 -3.40 -6.11 6.22
C LEU A 208 -2.38 -6.67 5.23
N ILE A 209 -2.11 -5.96 4.15
CA ILE A 209 -1.20 -6.37 3.06
C ILE A 209 -0.12 -5.33 2.86
N ARG A 210 1.14 -5.77 2.83
CA ARG A 210 2.26 -4.97 2.31
C ARG A 210 2.51 -5.38 0.86
N GLN A 211 2.45 -4.46 -0.08
CA GLN A 211 2.91 -4.71 -1.46
C GLN A 211 4.38 -4.35 -1.64
N PHE A 212 5.03 -4.98 -2.62
CA PHE A 212 6.35 -4.55 -3.09
C PHE A 212 6.20 -3.28 -3.93
N ASP A 213 6.87 -2.21 -3.51
CA ASP A 213 6.78 -0.88 -4.11
C ASP A 213 8.13 -0.41 -4.68
N GLY A 214 9.14 -1.27 -4.62
CA GLY A 214 10.49 -0.97 -5.07
C GLY A 214 11.31 -0.18 -4.07
N LEU A 215 10.81 0.10 -2.87
CA LEU A 215 11.53 0.78 -1.78
C LEU A 215 12.27 -0.18 -0.84
N GLU A 216 12.35 -1.46 -1.21
CA GLU A 216 13.00 -2.50 -0.43
C GLU A 216 14.30 -3.02 -1.05
N ASP A 217 15.08 -3.76 -0.26
CA ASP A 217 16.13 -4.63 -0.78
C ASP A 217 15.46 -5.80 -1.51
N GLN A 218 15.61 -5.86 -2.84
CA GLN A 218 15.02 -6.90 -3.66
C GLN A 218 15.49 -8.32 -3.32
N ALA A 219 16.65 -8.47 -2.66
CA ALA A 219 17.14 -9.77 -2.22
C ALA A 219 16.45 -10.25 -0.95
N ARG A 220 16.06 -9.32 -0.07
CA ARG A 220 15.42 -9.58 1.23
C ARG A 220 14.22 -8.64 1.42
N PRO A 221 13.21 -8.70 0.55
CA PRO A 221 12.16 -7.69 0.54
C PRO A 221 11.30 -7.73 1.80
N TRP A 222 11.35 -8.78 2.62
CA TRP A 222 10.63 -8.90 3.90
C TRP A 222 11.27 -8.14 5.07
N GLU A 223 12.44 -7.53 4.90
CA GLU A 223 13.10 -6.76 5.96
C GLU A 223 13.45 -5.36 5.49
N PRO A 224 13.62 -4.41 6.43
CA PRO A 224 14.06 -3.09 6.07
C PRO A 224 15.53 -3.12 5.63
N CYS A 225 15.89 -2.20 4.75
CA CYS A 225 17.26 -2.11 4.27
C CYS A 225 18.24 -1.87 5.42
N LYS A 226 19.46 -2.38 5.26
CA LYS A 226 20.56 -2.21 6.21
C LYS A 226 21.27 -0.88 5.99
N ALA A 227 21.96 -0.40 7.03
CA ALA A 227 22.79 0.79 6.94
C ALA A 227 23.77 0.69 5.75
N GLY A 228 23.88 1.78 4.98
CA GLY A 228 24.68 1.85 3.76
C GLY A 228 23.95 1.46 2.47
N GLN A 229 22.75 0.87 2.55
CA GLN A 229 21.89 0.68 1.38
C GLN A 229 21.07 1.95 1.08
N TRP A 230 20.76 2.19 -0.19
CA TRP A 230 20.05 3.39 -0.64
C TRP A 230 18.65 3.53 -0.02
N CYS A 231 17.99 2.41 0.26
CA CYS A 231 16.65 2.33 0.85
C CYS A 231 16.67 2.35 2.39
N TYR A 232 17.84 2.48 3.03
CA TYR A 232 17.95 2.57 4.49
C TYR A 232 17.13 3.73 5.08
N ILE A 233 16.88 4.79 4.30
CA ILE A 233 16.03 5.91 4.74
C ILE A 233 14.58 5.52 5.08
N TYR A 234 14.14 4.32 4.68
CA TYR A 234 12.80 3.78 4.98
C TYR A 234 12.84 2.66 6.03
N HIS A 235 14.00 2.40 6.66
CA HIS A 235 14.16 1.23 7.52
C HIS A 235 13.22 1.20 8.75
N ASP A 236 12.74 2.36 9.16
CA ASP A 236 11.94 2.56 10.37
C ASP A 236 10.44 2.24 10.19
N ARG A 237 9.98 1.96 8.96
CA ARG A 237 8.56 1.75 8.66
C ARG A 237 8.31 0.97 7.39
N PHE A 238 7.11 0.40 7.31
CA PHE A 238 6.56 -0.10 6.04
C PHE A 238 5.19 0.52 5.75
N ALA A 239 4.96 0.84 4.47
CA ALA A 239 3.64 1.19 3.97
C ALA A 239 2.85 -0.09 3.65
N THR A 240 1.61 -0.14 4.11
CA THR A 240 0.70 -1.28 3.97
C THR A 240 -0.70 -0.80 3.63
N THR A 241 -1.60 -1.71 3.28
CA THR A 241 -3.01 -1.41 3.01
C THR A 241 -3.88 -2.38 3.81
N MET A 242 -4.87 -1.84 4.51
CA MET A 242 -5.94 -2.60 5.16
C MET A 242 -7.09 -2.79 4.18
N ILE A 243 -7.42 -4.03 3.87
CA ILE A 243 -8.49 -4.38 2.92
C ILE A 243 -9.64 -5.15 3.58
N ASN A 244 -10.86 -4.90 3.11
CA ASN A 244 -12.08 -5.65 3.43
C ASN A 244 -13.10 -5.53 2.30
N GLN A 245 -14.28 -6.11 2.46
CA GLN A 245 -15.31 -6.10 1.42
C GLN A 245 -15.74 -4.68 0.98
N LYS A 246 -15.68 -3.68 1.87
CA LYS A 246 -16.00 -2.28 1.53
C LYS A 246 -14.81 -1.52 0.96
N GLN A 247 -13.60 -2.05 1.12
CA GLN A 247 -12.35 -1.45 0.70
C GLN A 247 -11.39 -2.54 0.15
N PRO A 248 -11.61 -3.05 -1.07
CA PRO A 248 -10.79 -4.13 -1.63
C PRO A 248 -9.52 -3.63 -2.34
N LEU A 249 -9.35 -2.32 -2.48
CA LEU A 249 -8.32 -1.78 -3.36
C LEU A 249 -6.96 -1.68 -2.66
N LEU A 250 -5.94 -2.17 -3.36
CA LEU A 250 -4.52 -2.05 -3.02
C LEU A 250 -3.85 -0.89 -3.78
N TYR A 251 -2.63 -0.52 -3.38
CA TYR A 251 -1.81 0.50 -4.06
C TYR A 251 -1.57 0.16 -5.53
N SER A 252 -1.14 -1.08 -5.79
CA SER A 252 -0.89 -1.61 -7.12
C SER A 252 -1.87 -2.73 -7.45
N ARG A 253 -2.25 -2.83 -8.72
CA ARG A 253 -3.12 -3.91 -9.21
C ARG A 253 -2.39 -5.21 -9.50
N THR A 254 -1.07 -5.18 -9.54
CA THR A 254 -0.25 -6.32 -9.99
C THR A 254 0.89 -6.65 -9.03
N ALA A 255 1.37 -5.70 -8.23
CA ALA A 255 2.45 -5.96 -7.29
C ALA A 255 1.99 -6.95 -6.21
N GLY A 256 2.70 -8.06 -6.08
CA GLY A 256 2.52 -8.97 -4.95
C GLY A 256 3.13 -8.41 -3.67
N GLY A 257 3.24 -9.27 -2.65
CA GLY A 257 3.73 -8.83 -1.36
C GLY A 257 3.55 -9.85 -0.25
N PHE A 258 3.30 -9.36 0.96
CA PHE A 258 3.07 -10.16 2.17
C PHE A 258 1.75 -9.80 2.84
N VAL A 259 1.01 -10.82 3.27
CA VAL A 259 -0.10 -10.69 4.22
C VAL A 259 0.47 -10.68 5.63
N LEU A 260 0.05 -9.73 6.45
CA LEU A 260 0.60 -9.55 7.79
C LEU A 260 -0.27 -10.21 8.85
N ASN A 261 0.40 -10.77 9.85
CA ASN A 261 -0.24 -11.27 11.05
C ASN A 261 -0.67 -10.10 11.94
N SER A 262 -1.93 -9.72 11.83
CA SER A 262 -2.51 -8.59 12.56
C SER A 262 -2.53 -8.76 14.08
N ALA A 263 -2.34 -9.98 14.61
CA ALA A 263 -2.26 -10.19 16.06
C ALA A 263 -0.95 -9.65 16.66
N VAL A 264 0.09 -9.56 15.84
CA VAL A 264 1.42 -9.13 16.27
C VAL A 264 1.89 -7.87 15.55
N THR A 265 1.13 -7.34 14.58
CA THR A 265 1.56 -6.15 13.82
C THR A 265 1.29 -4.86 14.60
N LYS A 266 2.29 -4.00 14.72
CA LYS A 266 2.17 -2.67 15.33
C LYS A 266 1.98 -1.58 14.27
N VAL A 267 0.79 -1.00 14.24
CA VAL A 267 0.48 0.20 13.43
C VAL A 267 0.98 1.45 14.15
N LEU A 268 1.66 2.32 13.41
CA LEU A 268 2.11 3.65 13.83
C LEU A 268 1.02 4.69 13.61
N CYS A 269 0.48 4.74 12.39
CA CYS A 269 -0.59 5.64 11.98
C CYS A 269 -1.23 5.15 10.69
N ALA A 270 -2.31 5.82 10.27
CA ALA A 270 -2.98 5.50 9.02
C ALA A 270 -3.51 6.73 8.28
N TYR A 271 -3.73 6.55 6.99
CA TYR A 271 -4.27 7.52 6.05
C TYR A 271 -5.45 6.89 5.33
N TYR A 272 -6.54 7.65 5.18
CA TYR A 272 -7.73 7.20 4.45
C TYR A 272 -7.47 7.00 2.93
N ALA A 273 -6.37 7.56 2.44
CA ALA A 273 -5.86 7.50 1.07
C ALA A 273 -4.32 7.31 1.08
N ASP A 274 -3.65 7.51 -0.07
CA ASP A 274 -2.19 7.64 -0.11
C ASP A 274 -1.74 8.85 0.73
N GLY A 275 -0.94 8.58 1.77
CA GLY A 275 -0.41 9.59 2.65
C GLY A 275 0.92 10.16 2.18
N GLY A 276 1.65 9.51 1.27
CA GLY A 276 3.02 9.87 0.92
C GLY A 276 3.97 9.67 2.11
N SER A 277 3.88 8.55 2.82
CA SER A 277 4.67 8.29 4.03
C SER A 277 6.17 8.20 3.79
N GLN A 278 6.63 7.89 2.58
CA GLN A 278 8.05 7.82 2.22
C GLN A 278 8.78 9.15 2.41
N ARG A 279 8.06 10.28 2.33
CA ARG A 279 8.65 11.62 2.52
C ARG A 279 8.65 12.11 3.98
N LYS A 280 8.06 11.36 4.92
CA LYS A 280 7.91 11.80 6.32
C LYS A 280 8.92 11.10 7.22
N GLN A 281 10.02 11.79 7.47
CA GLN A 281 11.15 11.29 8.25
C GLN A 281 11.21 11.97 9.62
N CYS A 282 11.88 11.31 10.57
CA CYS A 282 12.15 11.85 11.89
C CYS A 282 13.65 12.07 12.09
N PRO A 283 14.22 13.19 11.59
CA PRO A 283 15.66 13.43 11.60
C PRO A 283 16.23 13.54 13.03
N SER A 284 15.43 14.01 13.99
CA SER A 284 15.79 14.08 15.41
C SER A 284 15.54 12.77 16.17
N GLY A 285 15.21 11.69 15.46
CA GLY A 285 14.80 10.41 16.04
C GLY A 285 13.30 10.31 16.31
N VAL A 286 12.85 9.09 16.60
CA VAL A 286 11.46 8.77 16.92
C VAL A 286 11.09 9.38 18.28
N SER A 287 9.97 10.07 18.35
CA SER A 287 9.41 10.67 19.56
C SER A 287 7.89 10.76 19.48
N GLU A 288 7.22 11.16 20.56
CA GLU A 288 5.78 11.46 20.51
C GLU A 288 5.44 12.57 19.51
N ALA A 289 6.36 13.51 19.29
CA ALA A 289 6.19 14.60 18.34
C ALA A 289 6.55 14.22 16.89
N CYS A 290 7.28 13.11 16.68
CA CYS A 290 7.65 12.62 15.36
C CYS A 290 7.65 11.10 15.31
N ILE A 291 6.64 10.57 14.62
CA ILE A 291 6.53 9.15 14.32
C ILE A 291 6.83 8.97 12.82
N PRO A 292 7.79 8.11 12.43
CA PRO A 292 8.17 7.94 11.03
C PRO A 292 6.98 7.56 10.15
N GLY A 293 6.88 8.19 8.98
CA GLY A 293 5.78 7.99 8.04
C GLY A 293 4.50 8.73 8.38
N CYS A 294 4.37 9.25 9.60
CA CYS A 294 3.17 9.89 10.10
C CYS A 294 3.21 11.41 9.94
N ALA A 295 2.03 12.02 9.90
CA ALA A 295 1.84 13.46 9.86
C ALA A 295 1.16 13.93 11.15
N ARG A 296 0.86 15.24 11.22
CA ARG A 296 -0.02 15.79 12.25
C ARG A 296 -1.35 15.03 12.31
N SER A 297 -1.95 14.96 13.50
CA SER A 297 -3.21 14.23 13.71
C SER A 297 -4.34 14.78 12.84
N CYS A 298 -5.21 13.90 12.36
CA CYS A 298 -6.44 14.29 11.69
C CYS A 298 -7.56 14.74 12.64
N SER A 299 -7.45 14.47 13.94
CA SER A 299 -8.43 14.90 14.95
C SER A 299 -8.52 16.43 15.05
N ASP A 300 -7.44 17.13 14.74
CA ASP A 300 -7.31 18.58 14.93
C ASP A 300 -7.63 19.41 13.67
N VAL A 301 -8.09 18.76 12.59
CA VAL A 301 -8.11 19.38 11.26
C VAL A 301 -9.47 19.23 10.59
N ARG A 302 -9.87 20.27 9.84
CA ARG A 302 -11.07 20.23 8.99
C ARG A 302 -10.79 19.67 7.59
N ASP A 303 -9.53 19.73 7.17
CA ASP A 303 -9.06 19.18 5.90
C ASP A 303 -8.19 17.95 6.18
N PHE A 304 -8.71 16.79 5.81
CA PHE A 304 -8.06 15.50 6.03
C PHE A 304 -6.88 15.26 5.08
N ARG A 305 -6.61 16.16 4.12
CA ARG A 305 -5.45 16.03 3.23
C ARG A 305 -4.16 16.23 4.02
N GLY A 306 -3.27 15.23 3.96
CA GLY A 306 -1.92 15.32 4.51
C GLY A 306 -1.84 15.26 6.05
N CYS A 307 -2.90 14.87 6.74
CA CYS A 307 -2.85 14.43 8.14
C CYS A 307 -2.90 12.91 8.20
N SER A 308 -2.56 12.33 9.35
CA SER A 308 -2.74 10.89 9.64
C SER A 308 -3.54 10.70 10.91
N TRP A 309 -4.27 9.59 11.01
CA TRP A 309 -4.85 9.16 12.28
C TRP A 309 -3.82 8.36 13.08
N PRO A 310 -3.69 8.62 14.39
CA PRO A 310 -2.91 7.76 15.26
C PRO A 310 -3.54 6.37 15.37
N ARG A 311 -2.80 5.42 15.95
CA ARG A 311 -3.20 4.01 16.07
C ARG A 311 -4.56 3.81 16.73
N ASP A 312 -4.86 4.59 17.76
CA ASP A 312 -6.10 4.54 18.54
C ASP A 312 -7.28 5.23 17.85
N GLU A 313 -7.04 5.86 16.70
CA GLU A 313 -8.07 6.42 15.83
C GLU A 313 -8.15 5.74 14.45
N PHE A 314 -7.67 4.49 14.37
CA PHE A 314 -7.69 3.71 13.13
C PHE A 314 -9.12 3.43 12.64
N GLU A 315 -10.07 3.25 13.55
CA GLU A 315 -11.50 3.14 13.25
C GLU A 315 -12.01 4.37 12.48
N GLN A 316 -11.71 5.57 12.98
CA GLN A 316 -12.12 6.84 12.38
C GLN A 316 -11.51 7.04 10.99
N MET A 317 -10.25 6.63 10.79
CA MET A 317 -9.63 6.61 9.46
C MET A 317 -10.45 5.74 8.50
N MET A 318 -10.84 4.53 8.91
CA MET A 318 -11.61 3.62 8.07
C MET A 318 -13.04 4.11 7.81
N GLU A 319 -13.69 4.73 8.80
CA GLU A 319 -14.98 5.40 8.60
C GLU A 319 -14.84 6.52 7.57
N GLN A 320 -13.82 7.37 7.71
CA GLN A 320 -13.56 8.46 6.78
C GLN A 320 -13.30 7.95 5.36
N GLN A 321 -12.55 6.85 5.23
CA GLN A 321 -12.33 6.20 3.95
C GLN A 321 -13.65 5.73 3.34
N GLN A 322 -14.51 5.05 4.10
CA GLN A 322 -15.81 4.58 3.59
C GLN A 322 -16.72 5.74 3.17
N LEU A 323 -16.66 6.87 3.87
CA LEU A 323 -17.43 8.07 3.54
C LEU A 323 -16.94 8.75 2.26
N LEU A 324 -15.62 8.85 2.06
CA LEU A 324 -15.04 9.60 0.94
C LEU A 324 -14.76 8.75 -0.31
N HIS A 325 -14.46 7.46 -0.15
CA HIS A 325 -13.98 6.59 -1.22
C HIS A 325 -14.98 5.54 -1.68
N ALA A 326 -16.28 5.86 -1.65
CA ALA A 326 -17.28 5.09 -2.39
C ALA A 326 -16.97 4.94 -3.91
N GLY A 327 -15.96 5.67 -4.43
CA GLY A 327 -15.49 5.66 -5.82
C GLY A 327 -14.02 5.28 -6.07
N GLY A 328 -13.27 4.75 -5.09
CA GLY A 328 -11.96 4.11 -5.33
C GLY A 328 -10.70 4.82 -4.79
N GLY A 329 -9.59 4.09 -4.75
CA GLY A 329 -8.33 4.41 -4.07
C GLY A 329 -8.01 3.40 -2.96
N HIS A 330 -6.76 3.29 -2.53
CA HIS A 330 -6.31 2.46 -1.39
C HIS A 330 -6.12 3.33 -0.14
N ASN A 331 -6.13 2.74 1.06
CA ASN A 331 -5.58 3.41 2.26
C ASN A 331 -4.08 3.12 2.38
N GLU A 332 -3.38 3.98 3.10
CA GLU A 332 -2.00 3.76 3.50
C GLU A 332 -1.94 3.61 5.03
N VAL A 333 -1.50 2.44 5.50
CA VAL A 333 -1.33 2.11 6.92
C VAL A 333 0.14 1.90 7.18
N ILE A 334 0.69 2.66 8.14
CA ILE A 334 2.12 2.64 8.44
C ILE A 334 2.36 1.71 9.61
N VAL A 335 3.25 0.74 9.43
CA VAL A 335 3.64 -0.22 10.47
C VAL A 335 5.08 0.01 10.90
N ASP A 336 5.36 -0.31 12.16
CA ASP A 336 6.66 -0.12 12.80
C ASP A 336 7.70 -1.11 12.22
N GLY A 337 8.73 -0.57 11.56
CA GLY A 337 9.76 -1.38 10.89
C GLY A 337 10.65 -2.14 11.86
N GLN A 338 10.91 -1.60 13.05
CA GLN A 338 11.71 -2.29 14.07
C GLN A 338 10.91 -3.44 14.68
N GLN A 339 9.67 -3.18 15.08
CA GLN A 339 8.80 -4.23 15.63
C GLN A 339 8.55 -5.36 14.63
N TRP A 340 8.42 -5.02 13.34
CA TRP A 340 8.34 -6.00 12.27
C TRP A 340 9.55 -6.94 12.30
N VAL A 341 10.77 -6.40 12.31
CA VAL A 341 12.02 -7.19 12.32
C VAL A 341 12.12 -8.05 13.56
N ASP A 342 11.82 -7.48 14.73
CA ASP A 342 11.88 -8.20 16.02
C ASP A 342 10.89 -9.38 16.08
N THR A 343 9.88 -9.37 15.20
CA THR A 343 8.81 -10.39 15.16
C THR A 343 8.97 -11.35 13.98
N LEU A 344 9.98 -11.18 13.12
CA LEU A 344 10.23 -12.13 12.04
C LEU A 344 10.54 -13.54 12.58
N PRO A 345 10.07 -14.61 11.90
CA PRO A 345 9.23 -14.59 10.70
C PRO A 345 7.71 -14.40 10.96
N HIS A 346 7.28 -14.39 12.23
CA HIS A 346 5.87 -14.49 12.66
C HIS A 346 4.97 -13.31 12.27
N VAL A 347 5.54 -12.16 11.89
CA VAL A 347 4.77 -11.02 11.38
C VAL A 347 4.20 -11.28 9.97
N ILE A 348 4.77 -12.21 9.21
CA ILE A 348 4.29 -12.59 7.87
C ILE A 348 3.45 -13.86 7.98
N ALA A 349 2.18 -13.76 7.58
CA ALA A 349 1.25 -14.89 7.57
C ALA A 349 1.25 -15.66 6.24
N ALA A 350 1.41 -14.94 5.12
CA ALA A 350 1.46 -15.52 3.78
C ALA A 350 2.23 -14.59 2.82
N ALA A 351 2.78 -15.15 1.76
CA ALA A 351 3.10 -14.38 0.55
C ALA A 351 1.85 -14.26 -0.31
N VAL A 352 1.64 -13.12 -0.98
CA VAL A 352 0.44 -12.85 -1.78
C VAL A 352 0.78 -12.43 -3.19
N ILE A 353 0.23 -13.16 -4.16
CA ILE A 353 0.12 -12.74 -5.55
C ILE A 353 -1.18 -11.95 -5.71
N VAL A 354 -1.08 -10.76 -6.29
CA VAL A 354 -2.24 -9.92 -6.57
C VAL A 354 -2.66 -10.12 -8.02
N ASP A 355 -3.95 -10.39 -8.23
CA ASP A 355 -4.56 -10.58 -9.54
C ASP A 355 -5.74 -9.61 -9.71
N ASN A 356 -5.69 -8.78 -10.74
CA ASN A 356 -6.77 -7.88 -11.11
C ASN A 356 -6.73 -7.50 -12.60
N GLU A 357 -5.89 -8.16 -13.39
CA GLU A 357 -5.71 -7.82 -14.81
C GLU A 357 -5.50 -9.10 -15.62
N LYS A 358 -5.86 -9.06 -16.90
CA LYS A 358 -5.52 -10.11 -17.87
C LYS A 358 -4.03 -10.40 -17.78
N ASP A 359 -3.62 -11.65 -17.99
CA ASP A 359 -2.23 -12.12 -17.95
C ASP A 359 -1.28 -11.28 -18.85
N THR A 360 -0.80 -10.15 -18.30
CA THR A 360 0.12 -9.23 -18.96
C THR A 360 1.57 -9.58 -18.63
N SER A 361 2.52 -9.11 -19.43
CA SER A 361 3.95 -9.25 -19.12
C SER A 361 4.30 -8.66 -17.75
N THR A 362 3.70 -7.54 -17.38
CA THR A 362 3.89 -6.88 -16.07
C THR A 362 3.39 -7.77 -14.94
N SER A 363 2.19 -8.33 -15.05
CA SER A 363 1.64 -9.26 -14.04
C SER A 363 2.56 -10.48 -13.88
N ARG A 364 3.02 -11.09 -14.97
CA ARG A 364 3.95 -12.24 -14.90
C ARG A 364 5.28 -11.90 -14.21
N GLN A 365 5.84 -10.72 -14.45
CA GLN A 365 7.06 -10.28 -13.76
C GLN A 365 6.83 -10.09 -12.26
N ALA A 366 5.72 -9.46 -11.87
CA ALA A 366 5.38 -9.26 -10.46
C ALA A 366 5.12 -10.60 -9.74
N TRP A 367 4.47 -11.56 -10.42
CA TRP A 367 4.24 -12.90 -9.89
C TRP A 367 5.56 -13.66 -9.72
N ALA A 368 6.45 -13.60 -10.72
CA ALA A 368 7.76 -14.22 -10.64
C ALA A 368 8.60 -13.63 -9.50
N PHE A 369 8.58 -12.30 -9.32
CA PHE A 369 9.24 -11.63 -8.21
C PHE A 369 8.68 -12.10 -6.87
N THR A 370 7.35 -12.17 -6.73
CA THR A 370 6.68 -12.61 -5.49
C THR A 370 7.04 -14.06 -5.14
N ARG A 371 7.02 -14.96 -6.13
CA ARG A 371 7.41 -16.37 -5.93
C ARG A 371 8.87 -16.49 -5.49
N LYS A 372 9.76 -15.69 -6.10
CA LYS A 372 11.18 -15.64 -5.71
C LYS A 372 11.35 -15.11 -4.29
N ALA A 373 10.69 -14.00 -3.95
CA ALA A 373 10.71 -13.43 -2.61
C ALA A 373 10.21 -14.41 -1.55
N HIS A 374 9.12 -15.13 -1.84
CA HIS A 374 8.57 -16.17 -0.98
C HIS A 374 9.54 -17.34 -0.78
N ALA A 375 10.11 -17.88 -1.86
CA ALA A 375 11.09 -18.96 -1.77
C ALA A 375 12.33 -18.56 -0.95
N ASN A 376 12.85 -17.34 -1.18
CA ASN A 376 13.98 -16.80 -0.42
C ASN A 376 13.63 -16.60 1.07
N PHE A 377 12.42 -16.14 1.37
CA PHE A 377 11.94 -15.97 2.75
C PHE A 377 11.87 -17.32 3.48
N LEU A 378 11.26 -18.32 2.85
CA LEU A 378 11.18 -19.67 3.40
C LEU A 378 12.58 -20.25 3.67
N GLN A 379 13.49 -20.08 2.72
CA GLN A 379 14.88 -20.51 2.87
C GLN A 379 15.59 -19.79 4.03
N ALA A 380 15.42 -18.48 4.15
CA ALA A 380 16.09 -17.66 5.17
C ALA A 380 15.71 -18.04 6.60
N PHE A 381 14.49 -18.52 6.81
CA PHE A 381 13.97 -18.87 8.13
C PHE A 381 13.77 -20.38 8.36
N GLY A 382 14.19 -21.23 7.40
CA GLY A 382 14.03 -22.68 7.51
C GLY A 382 12.58 -23.13 7.57
N LEU A 383 11.69 -22.42 6.86
CA LEU A 383 10.25 -22.67 6.83
C LEU A 383 9.85 -23.46 5.58
N SER A 384 8.68 -24.10 5.63
CA SER A 384 8.04 -24.68 4.44
C SER A 384 6.81 -23.90 3.99
N VAL A 385 6.29 -24.24 2.81
CA VAL A 385 5.06 -23.66 2.25
C VAL A 385 3.82 -23.90 3.11
N SER A 386 3.87 -24.88 4.01
CA SER A 386 2.82 -25.09 5.01
C SER A 386 2.87 -24.10 6.17
N ASP A 387 4.05 -23.55 6.47
CA ASP A 387 4.21 -22.58 7.55
C ASP A 387 3.78 -21.20 7.06
N VAL A 388 4.28 -20.78 5.88
CA VAL A 388 3.91 -19.52 5.23
C VAL A 388 3.50 -19.83 3.79
N PRO A 389 2.19 -19.99 3.52
CA PRO A 389 1.72 -20.34 2.18
C PRO A 389 1.81 -19.15 1.21
N LEU A 390 1.74 -19.48 -0.08
CA LEU A 390 1.53 -18.52 -1.15
C LEU A 390 0.05 -18.49 -1.50
N VAL A 391 -0.56 -17.30 -1.50
CA VAL A 391 -1.99 -17.11 -1.79
C VAL A 391 -2.19 -16.18 -2.99
N HIS A 392 -3.26 -16.39 -3.74
CA HIS A 392 -3.80 -15.41 -4.67
C HIS A 392 -4.76 -14.49 -3.92
N TYR A 393 -4.72 -13.21 -4.24
CA TYR A 393 -5.74 -12.22 -3.91
C TYR A 393 -6.33 -11.65 -5.21
N ASP A 394 -7.60 -11.97 -5.46
CA ASP A 394 -8.38 -11.44 -6.59
C ASP A 394 -9.34 -10.35 -6.07
N MET A 395 -9.06 -9.10 -6.43
CA MET A 395 -9.82 -7.93 -5.98
C MET A 395 -11.29 -7.94 -6.45
N SER A 396 -11.61 -8.72 -7.48
CA SER A 396 -12.95 -8.82 -8.07
C SER A 396 -13.74 -10.03 -7.58
N ALA A 397 -13.08 -10.99 -6.93
CA ALA A 397 -13.70 -12.23 -6.48
C ALA A 397 -14.29 -12.14 -5.06
N ASN A 398 -15.25 -13.03 -4.81
CA ASN A 398 -15.80 -13.28 -3.48
C ASN A 398 -16.04 -14.79 -3.31
N PRO A 399 -15.26 -15.50 -2.47
CA PRO A 399 -14.14 -15.01 -1.67
C PRO A 399 -12.92 -14.59 -2.51
N PRO A 400 -12.13 -13.60 -2.06
CA PRO A 400 -11.01 -13.07 -2.84
C PRO A 400 -9.69 -13.84 -2.67
N PHE A 401 -9.49 -14.58 -1.57
CA PHE A 401 -8.25 -15.32 -1.33
C PHE A 401 -8.37 -16.78 -1.72
N ARG A 402 -7.31 -17.32 -2.34
CA ARG A 402 -7.19 -18.74 -2.70
C ARG A 402 -5.76 -19.22 -2.51
N LEU A 403 -5.58 -20.50 -2.19
CA LEU A 403 -4.25 -21.09 -2.12
C LEU A 403 -3.64 -21.20 -3.53
N VAL A 404 -2.36 -20.87 -3.68
CA VAL A 404 -1.61 -21.22 -4.88
C VAL A 404 -1.12 -22.65 -4.71
N LEU A 405 -1.67 -23.56 -5.50
CA LEU A 405 -1.14 -24.91 -5.60
C LEU A 405 0.20 -24.84 -6.36
N ASN A 406 1.25 -25.43 -5.79
CA ASN A 406 2.58 -25.48 -6.39
C ASN A 406 2.63 -26.40 -7.61
#